data_AF-A0A2M7QY76-F1
#
_entry.id   AF-A0A2M7QY76-F1
#
_cell.length_a   1.000
_cell.length_b   1.000
_cell.length_c   1.000
_cell.angle_alpha   90.00
_cell.angle_beta   90.00
_cell.angle_gamma   90.00
#
_symmetry.space_group_name_H-M   'P 1'
#
loop_
_entity.id
_entity.type
_entity.pdbx_description
1 polymer ?
#
loop_
_entity_poly.entity_id
_entity_poly.type
_entity_poly.pdbx_seq_one_letter_code
_entity_poly.pdbx_strand_id
1 'polypeptide(L)'
;MLSKRTNILFEEDTWLQLTELADKKQTSVGDLVRKAVQLQYLQQENTQKARIQRKRKEALRKMKEVRERMSGKYIALDEFFEMRDRGKK
;
A
#
# COMPACT_ATOMS: atom_id res chain seq x y z
N MET A 1 -11.66 1.20 24.59
CA MET A 1 -10.23 1.11 24.18
C MET A 1 -9.42 0.90 25.46
N LEU A 2 -8.62 -0.16 25.56
CA LEU A 2 -7.78 -0.38 26.73
C LEU A 2 -6.67 0.68 26.75
N SER A 3 -6.67 1.58 27.72
CA SER A 3 -5.58 2.54 27.92
C SER A 3 -4.58 1.99 28.93
N LYS A 4 -3.29 2.13 28.65
CA LYS A 4 -2.20 1.86 29.58
C LYS A 4 -1.42 3.15 29.77
N ARG A 5 -1.10 3.49 31.02
CA ARG A 5 -0.27 4.65 31.37
C ARG A 5 1.16 4.17 31.58
N THR A 6 2.10 4.85 30.96
CA THR A 6 3.53 4.66 31.19
C THR A 6 4.14 6.02 31.53
N ASN A 7 5.14 6.02 32.40
CA ASN A 7 5.92 7.20 32.72
C ASN A 7 7.24 7.09 31.96
N ILE A 8 7.60 8.13 31.23
CA ILE A 8 8.83 8.19 30.43
C ILE A 8 9.61 9.38 30.95
N LEU A 9 10.89 9.16 31.25
CA LEU A 9 11.80 10.23 31.59
C LEU A 9 12.38 10.81 30.31
N PHE A 10 12.38 12.14 30.21
CA PHE A 10 13.04 12.88 29.14
C PHE A 10 14.17 13.70 29.71
N GLU A 11 15.18 13.95 28.88
CA GLU A 11 16.16 15.01 29.15
C GLU A 11 15.47 16.38 29.16
N GLU A 12 15.99 17.31 29.95
CA GLU A 12 15.38 18.63 30.17
C GLU A 12 15.20 19.41 28.86
N ASP A 13 16.23 19.45 28.01
CA ASP A 13 16.17 20.13 26.72
C ASP A 13 15.09 19.52 25.80
N THR A 14 14.98 18.19 25.80
CA THR A 14 13.95 17.48 25.03
C THR A 14 12.56 17.80 25.58
N TRP A 15 12.41 17.85 26.90
CA TRP A 15 11.15 18.21 27.54
C TRP A 15 10.71 19.62 27.19
N LEU A 16 11.63 20.60 27.25
CA LEU A 16 11.36 21.99 26.89
C LEU A 16 10.87 22.12 25.44
N GLN A 17 11.56 21.48 24.51
CA GLN A 17 11.15 21.46 23.10
C GLN A 17 9.77 20.83 22.89
N LEU A 18 9.48 19.72 23.59
CA LEU A 18 8.17 19.08 23.52
C LEU A 18 7.07 19.98 24.08
N THR A 19 7.31 20.68 25.18
CA THR A 19 6.34 21.62 25.76
C THR A 19 6.09 22.82 24.86
N GLU A 20 7.12 23.42 24.29
CA GLU A 20 6.98 24.56 23.36
C GLU A 20 6.21 24.14 22.10
N LEU A 21 6.53 22.96 21.54
CA LEU A 21 5.83 22.42 20.39
C LEU A 21 4.37 22.08 20.70
N ALA A 22 4.09 21.60 21.92
CA ALA A 22 2.74 21.28 22.36
C ALA A 22 1.90 22.54 22.49
N ASP A 23 2.46 23.60 23.06
CA ASP A 23 1.82 24.90 23.20
C ASP A 23 1.51 25.53 21.84
N LYS A 24 2.51 25.58 20.94
CA LYS A 24 2.34 26.07 19.56
C LYS A 24 1.25 25.32 18.78
N LYS A 25 1.04 24.05 19.09
CA LYS A 25 0.03 23.19 18.44
C LYS A 25 -1.27 23.07 19.25
N GLN A 26 -1.41 23.81 20.35
CA GLN A 26 -2.55 23.74 21.28
C GLN A 26 -2.94 22.30 21.63
N THR A 27 -1.95 21.49 22.00
CA THR A 27 -2.13 20.07 22.29
C THR A 27 -1.30 19.66 23.51
N SER A 28 -1.42 18.41 23.95
CA SER A 28 -0.61 17.90 25.07
C SER A 28 0.69 17.26 24.57
N VAL A 29 1.74 17.28 25.39
CA VAL A 29 2.97 16.50 25.12
C VAL A 29 2.64 15.02 24.93
N GLY A 30 1.70 14.48 25.70
CA GLY A 30 1.22 13.10 25.54
C GLY A 30 0.61 12.83 24.16
N ASP A 31 -0.15 13.78 23.60
CA ASP A 31 -0.70 13.65 22.24
C ASP A 31 0.37 13.74 21.16
N LEU A 32 1.37 14.60 21.34
CA LEU A 32 2.53 14.65 20.44
C LEU A 32 3.26 13.32 20.40
N VAL A 33 3.58 12.76 21.58
CA VAL A 33 4.26 11.46 21.68
C VAL A 33 3.41 10.35 21.08
N ARG A 34 2.10 10.31 21.38
CA ARG A 34 1.18 9.34 20.77
C ARG A 34 1.18 9.42 19.25
N LYS A 35 1.06 10.63 18.69
CA LYS A 35 1.07 10.85 17.24
C LYS A 35 2.42 10.44 16.64
N ALA A 36 3.54 10.82 17.26
CA ALA A 36 4.87 10.44 16.81
C ALA A 36 5.04 8.91 16.73
N VAL A 37 4.60 8.18 17.76
CA VAL A 37 4.62 6.71 17.78
C VAL A 37 3.76 6.12 16.66
N GLN A 38 2.54 6.65 16.45
CA GLN A 38 1.66 6.20 15.37
C GLN A 38 2.29 6.43 13.98
N LEU A 39 2.89 7.60 13.77
CA LEU A 39 3.56 7.94 12.51
C LEU A 39 4.77 7.03 12.26
N GLN A 40 5.62 6.86 13.27
CA GLN A 40 6.86 6.11 13.12
C GLN A 40 6.62 4.62 12.93
N TYR A 41 5.73 4.01 13.71
CA TYR A 41 5.61 2.55 13.76
C TYR A 41 4.37 2.02 13.03
N LEU A 42 3.24 2.74 13.03
CA LEU A 42 1.99 2.21 12.48
C LEU A 42 1.73 2.68 11.04
N GLN A 43 2.10 3.91 10.69
CA GLN A 43 1.93 4.40 9.32
C GLN A 43 2.94 3.80 8.34
N GLN A 44 4.16 3.51 8.77
CA GLN A 44 5.16 2.86 7.92
C GLN A 44 4.71 1.45 7.50
N GLU A 45 4.12 0.70 8.43
CA GLU A 45 3.60 -0.64 8.16
C GLU A 45 2.41 -0.60 7.18
N ASN A 46 1.49 0.36 7.37
CA ASN A 46 0.33 0.53 6.50
C ASN A 46 0.69 1.02 5.09
N THR A 47 1.65 1.93 4.97
CA THR A 47 2.14 2.41 3.66
C THR A 47 2.89 1.32 2.90
N GLN A 48 3.65 0.47 3.59
CA GLN A 48 4.31 -0.68 2.99
C GLN A 48 3.29 -1.73 2.51
N LYS A 49 2.29 -2.06 3.35
CA LYS A 49 1.17 -2.94 2.96
C LYS A 49 0.40 -2.39 1.76
N ALA A 50 0.08 -1.10 1.76
CA ALA A 50 -0.62 -0.44 0.66
C ALA A 50 0.21 -0.45 -0.64
N ARG A 51 1.53 -0.23 -0.56
CA ARG A 51 2.44 -0.35 -1.72
C ARG A 51 2.46 -1.77 -2.29
N ILE A 52 2.53 -2.79 -1.43
CA ILE A 52 2.51 -4.20 -1.85
C ILE A 52 1.18 -4.53 -2.54
N GLN A 53 0.05 -4.10 -1.97
CA GLN A 53 -1.27 -4.33 -2.57
C GLN A 53 -1.42 -3.64 -3.94
N ARG A 54 -0.93 -2.41 -4.10
CA ARG A 54 -0.93 -1.71 -5.40
C ARG A 54 -0.15 -2.49 -6.46
N LYS A 55 1.06 -2.94 -6.11
CA LYS A 55 1.90 -3.77 -7.02
C LYS A 55 1.20 -5.08 -7.40
N ARG A 56 0.56 -5.77 -6.45
CA ARG A 56 -0.22 -6.99 -6.72
C ARG A 56 -1.39 -6.72 -7.67
N LYS A 57 -2.15 -5.65 -7.46
CA LYS A 57 -3.26 -5.26 -8.33
C LYS A 57 -2.80 -4.96 -9.75
N GLU A 58 -1.68 -4.27 -9.90
CA GLU A 58 -1.09 -3.97 -11.21
C GLU A 58 -0.59 -5.24 -11.92
N ALA A 59 0.06 -6.15 -11.21
CA ALA A 59 0.50 -7.44 -11.75
C ALA A 59 -0.70 -8.28 -12.25
N LEU A 60 -1.78 -8.35 -11.47
CA LEU A 60 -3.02 -9.02 -11.88
C LEU A 60 -3.64 -8.39 -13.12
N ARG A 61 -3.63 -7.05 -13.22
CA ARG A 61 -4.13 -6.34 -14.42
C ARG A 61 -3.31 -6.71 -15.66
N LYS A 62 -1.98 -6.69 -15.57
CA LYS A 62 -1.08 -7.10 -16.65
C LYS A 62 -1.28 -8.56 -17.05
N MET A 63 -1.46 -9.47 -16.08
CA MET A 63 -1.77 -10.87 -16.36
C MET A 63 -3.10 -11.04 -17.11
N LYS A 64 -4.14 -10.27 -16.74
CA LYS A 64 -5.43 -10.27 -17.45
C LYS A 64 -5.29 -9.74 -18.88
N GLU A 65 -4.59 -8.63 -19.07
CA GLU A 65 -4.32 -8.05 -20.40
C GLU A 65 -3.54 -9.04 -21.30
N VAL A 66 -2.51 -9.70 -20.76
CA VAL A 66 -1.76 -10.75 -21.48
C VAL A 66 -2.66 -11.94 -21.81
N ARG A 67 -3.51 -12.38 -20.86
CA ARG A 67 -4.46 -13.47 -21.11
C ARG A 67 -5.46 -13.11 -22.20
N GLU A 68 -6.00 -11.91 -22.23
CA GLU A 68 -6.93 -11.44 -23.26
C GLU A 68 -6.24 -11.34 -24.63
N ARG A 69 -5.00 -10.86 -24.67
CA ARG A 69 -4.19 -10.85 -25.91
C ARG A 69 -3.84 -12.25 -26.42
N MET A 70 -3.62 -13.20 -25.51
CA MET A 70 -3.36 -14.60 -25.82
C MET A 70 -4.65 -15.33 -26.22
N SER A 71 -5.79 -15.02 -25.59
CA SER A 71 -7.09 -15.60 -25.96
C SER A 71 -7.59 -15.07 -27.31
N GLY A 72 -7.27 -13.81 -27.65
CA GLY A 72 -7.54 -13.22 -28.96
C GLY A 72 -6.67 -13.76 -30.11
N LYS A 73 -5.87 -14.81 -29.86
CA LYS A 73 -5.03 -15.49 -30.85
C LYS A 73 -5.26 -16.99 -30.96
N TYR A 74 -6.31 -17.53 -30.33
CA TYR A 74 -6.79 -18.85 -30.69
C TYR A 74 -7.85 -18.66 -31.76
N ILE A 75 -7.42 -18.85 -33.02
CA ILE A 75 -8.33 -19.25 -34.08
C ILE A 75 -9.05 -20.48 -33.53
N ALA A 76 -10.39 -20.47 -33.50
CA ALA A 76 -11.13 -21.67 -33.10
C ALA A 76 -10.64 -22.83 -33.98
N LEU A 77 -10.54 -24.05 -33.43
CA LEU A 77 -10.00 -25.19 -34.18
C LEU A 77 -10.70 -25.35 -35.54
N ASP A 78 -11.99 -25.01 -35.58
CA ASP A 78 -12.85 -25.00 -36.76
C ASP A 78 -12.44 -23.91 -37.79
N GLU A 79 -12.15 -22.68 -37.35
CA GLU A 79 -11.65 -21.60 -38.21
C GLU A 79 -10.26 -21.92 -38.80
N PHE A 80 -9.42 -22.69 -38.08
CA PHE A 80 -8.12 -23.14 -38.58
C PHE A 80 -8.26 -24.17 -39.70
N PHE A 81 -9.20 -25.13 -39.58
CA PHE A 81 -9.47 -26.10 -40.64
C PHE A 81 -10.05 -25.45 -41.90
N GLU A 82 -10.93 -24.46 -41.74
CA GLU A 82 -11.46 -23.69 -42.88
C GLU A 82 -10.40 -22.86 -43.60
N MET A 83 -9.41 -22.30 -42.89
CA MET A 83 -8.29 -21.59 -43.51
C MET A 83 -7.35 -22.54 -44.25
N ARG A 84 -7.11 -23.75 -43.71
CA ARG A 84 -6.28 -24.78 -44.37
C ARG A 84 -6.87 -25.26 -45.68
N ASP A 85 -8.18 -25.51 -45.72
CA ASP A 85 -8.84 -26.10 -46.89
C ASP A 85 -9.10 -25.05 -48.00
N ARG A 86 -9.11 -23.75 -47.66
CA ARG A 86 -9.13 -22.64 -48.63
C ARG A 86 -7.81 -22.44 -49.39
N GLY A 87 -6.68 -22.94 -48.88
CA GLY A 87 -5.37 -22.86 -49.55
C GLY A 87 -5.10 -23.94 -50.61
N LYS A 88 -6.08 -24.81 -50.90
CA LYS A 88 -5.95 -25.95 -51.84
C LYS A 88 -6.82 -25.83 -53.09
N LYS A 89 -7.25 -24.62 -53.47
CA LYS A 89 -7.94 -24.36 -54.75
C LYS A 89 -7.12 -23.41 -55.62
#